data_AF-A0A1H1RAN4-F1
#
_entry.id   AF-A0A1H1RAN4-F1
#
_cell.length_a   1.000
_cell.length_b   1.000
_cell.length_c   1.000
_cell.angle_alpha   90.00
_cell.angle_beta   90.00
_cell.angle_gamma   90.00
#
_symmetry.space_group_name_H-M   'P 1'
#
loop_
_entity.id
_entity.type
_entity.pdbx_description
1 polymer ?
#
loop_
_entity_poly.entity_id
_entity_poly.type
_entity_poly.pdbx_seq_one_letter_code
_entity_poly.pdbx_strand_id
1 'polypeptide(L)'
;MENNETPRPAIGLREATESLAAVRDVETRARDIPVPWGLISLVGIFMGLGAGAALAGSFLGLAAFLLALGLVIYVEQGSRQPVRASMKQDPHADEGRWSWKSALAFLAVYTVVYVGMQVFMHYFPDGNATAGVVVGVLTAAAMTLFYGLTWRRFH
;
A
#
# COMPACT_ATOMS: atom_id res chain seq x y z
N MET A 1 -29.90 17.71 -55.19
CA MET A 1 -29.90 17.43 -53.73
C MET A 1 -28.53 17.85 -53.24
N GLU A 2 -28.45 19.06 -52.71
CA GLU A 2 -27.19 19.69 -52.30
C GLU A 2 -26.91 19.29 -50.84
N ASN A 3 -25.76 18.65 -50.62
CA ASN A 3 -25.32 18.20 -49.29
C ASN A 3 -25.00 19.43 -48.45
N ASN A 4 -25.89 19.77 -47.52
CA ASN A 4 -25.70 20.83 -46.55
C ASN A 4 -24.84 20.30 -45.38
N GLU A 5 -23.55 20.11 -45.64
CA GLU A 5 -22.58 19.81 -44.59
C GLU A 5 -22.33 21.09 -43.78
N THR A 6 -22.99 21.20 -42.63
CA THR A 6 -22.74 22.27 -41.67
C THR A 6 -21.25 22.29 -41.31
N PRO A 7 -20.52 23.40 -41.53
CA PRO A 7 -19.11 23.48 -41.17
C PRO A 7 -18.97 23.30 -39.67
N ARG A 8 -18.19 22.29 -39.24
CA ARG A 8 -17.83 22.10 -37.83
C ARG A 8 -17.11 23.38 -37.37
N PRO A 9 -17.51 24.01 -36.26
CA PRO A 9 -16.81 25.20 -35.78
C PRO A 9 -15.36 24.81 -35.51
N ALA A 10 -14.42 25.54 -36.12
CA ALA A 10 -13.01 25.40 -35.82
C ALA A 10 -12.82 25.81 -34.35
N ILE A 11 -12.68 24.82 -33.47
CA ILE A 11 -12.44 25.04 -32.04
C ILE A 11 -11.20 25.92 -31.93
N GLY A 12 -11.36 27.12 -31.38
CA GLY A 12 -10.26 28.07 -31.25
C GLY A 12 -9.16 27.45 -30.39
N LEU A 13 -7.88 27.74 -30.71
CA LEU A 13 -6.73 27.21 -29.97
C LEU A 13 -6.86 27.42 -28.45
N ARG A 14 -7.49 28.54 -28.05
CA ARG A 14 -7.83 28.89 -26.67
C ARG A 14 -8.86 27.94 -26.05
N GLU A 15 -9.93 27.62 -26.76
CA GLU A 15 -10.99 26.73 -26.28
C GLU A 15 -10.48 25.28 -26.17
N ALA A 16 -9.58 24.87 -27.09
CA ALA A 16 -8.87 23.60 -26.99
C ALA A 16 -7.94 23.54 -25.76
N THR A 17 -7.22 24.62 -25.46
CA THR A 17 -6.36 24.69 -24.25
C THR A 17 -7.16 24.72 -22.96
N GLU A 18 -8.29 25.44 -22.91
CA GLU A 18 -9.18 25.48 -21.75
C GLU A 18 -9.83 24.11 -21.51
N SER A 19 -10.23 23.42 -22.57
CA SER A 19 -10.75 22.04 -22.50
C SER A 19 -9.70 21.06 -21.97
N LEU A 20 -8.46 21.15 -22.45
CA LEU A 20 -7.35 20.33 -21.96
C LEU A 20 -6.99 20.64 -20.50
N ALA A 21 -7.05 21.90 -20.09
CA ALA A 21 -6.84 22.30 -18.71
C ALA A 21 -7.93 21.75 -17.80
N ALA A 22 -9.19 21.81 -18.22
CA ALA A 22 -10.32 21.24 -17.48
C ALA A 22 -10.21 19.71 -17.33
N VAL A 23 -9.81 19.02 -18.41
CA VAL A 23 -9.57 17.57 -18.36
C VAL A 23 -8.41 17.25 -17.41
N ARG A 24 -7.29 17.99 -17.49
CA ARG A 24 -6.16 17.80 -16.56
C ARG A 24 -6.55 18.05 -15.12
N ASP A 25 -7.33 19.09 -14.85
CA ASP A 25 -7.76 19.42 -13.49
C ASP A 25 -8.71 18.35 -12.91
N VAL A 26 -9.61 17.80 -13.73
CA VAL A 26 -10.43 16.64 -13.36
C VAL A 26 -9.58 15.38 -13.16
N GLU A 27 -8.60 15.13 -14.03
CA GLU A 27 -7.67 14.00 -13.91
C GLU A 27 -6.80 14.12 -12.66
N THR A 28 -6.35 15.33 -12.33
CA THR A 28 -5.56 15.60 -11.12
C THR A 28 -6.40 15.34 -9.87
N ARG A 29 -7.64 15.83 -9.85
CA ARG A 29 -8.57 15.59 -8.74
C ARG A 29 -9.05 14.13 -8.65
N ALA A 30 -9.10 13.41 -9.76
CA ALA A 30 -9.44 11.98 -9.79
C ALA A 30 -8.27 11.08 -9.37
N ARG A 31 -7.02 11.58 -9.46
CA ARG A 31 -5.80 10.87 -9.04
C ARG A 31 -5.50 10.98 -7.54
N ASP A 32 -6.09 11.93 -6.82
CA ASP A 32 -5.84 12.09 -5.38
C ASP A 32 -6.60 11.02 -4.57
N ILE A 33 -6.07 9.80 -4.52
CA ILE A 33 -6.54 8.77 -3.60
C ILE A 33 -6.09 9.15 -2.19
N PRO A 34 -7.02 9.43 -1.24
CA PRO A 34 -6.64 9.79 0.12
C PRO A 34 -5.90 8.63 0.78
N VAL A 35 -4.75 8.93 1.40
CA VAL A 35 -3.96 7.92 2.13
C VAL A 35 -4.80 7.38 3.30
N PRO A 36 -5.06 6.07 3.40
CA PRO A 36 -5.85 5.49 4.47
C PRO A 36 -5.00 5.33 5.75
N TRP A 37 -4.55 6.45 6.33
CA TRP A 37 -3.64 6.50 7.48
C TRP A 37 -4.12 5.66 8.66
N GLY A 38 -5.43 5.55 8.89
CA GLY A 38 -5.99 4.70 9.94
C GLY A 38 -5.65 3.23 9.75
N LEU A 39 -5.84 2.69 8.54
CA LEU A 39 -5.53 1.29 8.23
C LEU A 39 -4.02 1.04 8.15
N ILE A 40 -3.26 1.99 7.58
CA ILE A 40 -1.79 1.90 7.53
C ILE A 40 -1.18 1.89 8.95
N SER A 41 -1.72 2.71 9.85
CA SER A 41 -1.29 2.72 11.26
C SER A 41 -1.60 1.39 11.95
N LEU A 42 -2.77 0.80 11.67
CA LEU A 42 -3.11 -0.53 12.19
C LEU A 42 -2.13 -1.60 11.69
N VAL A 43 -1.77 -1.60 10.40
CA VAL A 43 -0.73 -2.48 9.86
C VAL A 43 0.58 -2.31 10.64
N GLY A 44 1.04 -1.07 10.83
CA GLY A 44 2.26 -0.77 11.57
C GLY A 44 2.21 -1.28 13.01
N ILE A 45 1.10 -1.03 13.72
CA ILE A 45 0.89 -1.50 15.10
C ILE A 45 0.98 -3.03 15.18
N PHE A 46 0.28 -3.77 14.31
CA PHE A 46 0.33 -5.23 14.33
C PHE A 46 1.71 -5.76 13.94
N MET A 47 2.43 -5.08 13.05
CA MET A 47 3.80 -5.43 12.68
C MET A 47 4.78 -5.23 13.85
N GLY A 48 4.64 -4.11 14.58
CA GLY A 48 5.41 -3.82 15.78
C GLY A 48 5.10 -4.77 16.95
N LEU A 49 3.82 -5.09 17.15
CA LEU A 49 3.40 -6.12 18.11
C LEU A 49 3.97 -7.48 17.74
N GLY A 50 3.98 -7.84 16.45
CA GLY A 50 4.58 -9.07 15.96
C GLY A 50 6.07 -9.16 16.28
N ALA A 51 6.83 -8.12 15.94
CA ALA A 51 8.26 -8.04 16.20
C ALA A 51 8.58 -8.04 17.71
N GLY A 52 7.87 -7.22 18.49
CA GLY A 52 8.10 -7.10 19.92
C GLY A 52 7.73 -8.36 20.69
N ALA A 53 6.59 -8.99 20.37
CA ALA A 53 6.17 -10.24 20.99
C ALA A 53 7.09 -11.40 20.62
N ALA A 54 7.57 -11.47 19.37
CA ALA A 54 8.56 -12.47 18.96
C ALA A 54 9.87 -12.33 19.77
N LEU A 55 10.39 -11.11 19.94
CA LEU A 55 11.59 -10.85 20.75
C LEU A 55 11.39 -11.07 22.25
N ALA A 56 10.16 -10.94 22.74
CA ALA A 56 9.77 -11.33 24.09
C ALA A 56 9.56 -12.85 24.24
N GLY A 57 9.81 -13.64 23.18
CA GLY A 57 9.68 -15.11 23.18
C GLY A 57 8.25 -15.63 23.08
N SER A 58 7.29 -14.77 22.73
CA SER A 58 5.90 -15.17 22.56
C SER A 58 5.59 -15.64 21.14
N PHE A 59 4.99 -16.83 21.04
CA PHE A 59 4.47 -17.37 19.77
C PHE A 59 3.36 -16.48 19.16
N LEU A 60 2.74 -15.61 19.96
CA LEU A 60 1.72 -14.66 19.50
C LEU A 60 2.29 -13.63 18.51
N GLY A 61 3.62 -13.46 18.46
CA GLY A 61 4.28 -12.62 17.47
C GLY A 61 3.93 -13.03 16.03
N LEU A 62 3.89 -14.34 15.75
CA LEU A 62 3.49 -14.85 14.44
C LEU A 62 2.04 -14.51 14.11
N ALA A 63 1.12 -14.65 15.07
CA ALA A 63 -0.28 -14.30 14.86
C ALA A 63 -0.45 -12.82 14.50
N ALA A 64 0.28 -11.93 15.18
CA ALA A 64 0.28 -10.49 14.87
C ALA A 64 0.86 -10.19 13.48
N PHE A 65 1.92 -10.89 13.06
CA PHE A 65 2.44 -10.80 11.68
C PHE A 65 1.41 -11.21 10.62
N LEU A 66 0.66 -12.29 10.86
CA LEU A 66 -0.39 -12.75 9.95
C LEU A 66 -1.56 -11.76 9.87
N LEU A 67 -1.94 -11.14 11.00
CA LEU A 67 -2.94 -10.08 11.02
C LEU A 67 -2.48 -8.84 10.25
N ALA A 68 -1.22 -8.43 10.42
CA ALA A 68 -0.64 -7.32 9.66
C ALA A 68 -0.67 -7.61 8.14
N LEU A 69 -0.31 -8.83 7.73
CA LEU A 69 -0.40 -9.26 6.34
C LEU A 69 -1.84 -9.21 5.81
N GLY A 70 -2.81 -9.70 6.58
CA GLY A 70 -4.23 -9.64 6.22
C GLY A 70 -4.73 -8.20 6.04
N LEU A 71 -4.31 -7.29 6.92
CA LEU A 71 -4.63 -5.86 6.82
C LEU A 71 -4.01 -5.22 5.59
N VAL A 72 -2.75 -5.52 5.26
CA VAL A 72 -2.13 -5.02 4.03
C VAL A 72 -2.90 -5.50 2.80
N ILE A 73 -3.23 -6.80 2.73
CA ILE A 73 -4.04 -7.34 1.63
C ILE A 73 -5.39 -6.62 1.52
N TYR A 74 -6.05 -6.37 2.65
CA TYR A 74 -7.31 -5.65 2.70
C TYR A 74 -7.18 -4.21 2.19
N VAL A 75 -6.15 -3.48 2.63
CA VAL A 75 -5.86 -2.11 2.20
C VAL A 75 -5.59 -2.04 0.70
N GLU A 76 -4.76 -2.94 0.18
CA GLU A 76 -4.40 -3.01 -1.25
C GLU A 76 -5.55 -3.48 -2.15
N GLN A 77 -6.49 -4.28 -1.63
CA GLN A 77 -7.69 -4.65 -2.38
C GLN A 77 -8.72 -3.52 -2.39
N GLY A 78 -8.85 -2.79 -1.28
CA GLY A 78 -9.79 -1.67 -1.16
C GLY A 78 -9.42 -0.44 -1.99
N SER A 79 -8.15 -0.26 -2.35
CA SER A 79 -7.68 0.85 -3.21
C SER A 79 -7.83 0.63 -4.69
N ARG A 80 -8.22 -0.57 -5.13
CA ARG A 80 -8.44 -0.86 -6.55
C ARG A 80 -9.67 -0.08 -7.02
N GLN A 81 -9.47 0.98 -7.79
CA GLN A 81 -10.58 1.62 -8.48
C GLN A 81 -11.24 0.62 -9.42
N PRO A 82 -12.56 0.40 -9.36
CA PRO A 82 -13.26 -0.32 -10.41
C PRO A 82 -13.21 0.57 -11.65
N VAL A 83 -12.20 0.38 -12.49
CA VAL A 83 -12.18 0.97 -13.83
C VAL A 83 -13.48 0.53 -14.49
N ARG A 84 -14.41 1.47 -14.67
CA ARG A 84 -15.69 1.21 -15.34
C ARG A 84 -15.36 0.57 -16.68
N ALA A 85 -15.84 -0.64 -16.88
CA ALA A 85 -15.69 -1.45 -18.09
C ALA A 85 -16.44 -0.85 -19.30
N SER A 86 -16.30 0.44 -19.57
CA SER A 86 -17.04 1.17 -20.61
C SER A 86 -16.17 1.85 -21.66
N MET A 87 -14.85 1.70 -21.64
CA MET A 87 -14.02 2.06 -22.78
C MET A 87 -13.13 0.87 -23.10
N LYS A 88 -12.94 0.61 -24.39
CA LYS A 88 -12.12 -0.46 -24.98
C LYS A 88 -10.61 -0.28 -24.69
N GLN A 89 -10.26 0.03 -23.46
CA GLN A 89 -8.92 -0.08 -22.96
C GLN A 89 -8.83 -1.51 -22.43
N ASP A 90 -8.06 -2.36 -23.12
CA ASP A 90 -7.64 -3.63 -22.55
C ASP A 90 -7.06 -3.31 -21.18
N PRO A 91 -7.63 -3.84 -20.08
CA PRO A 91 -7.05 -3.64 -18.77
C PRO A 91 -5.62 -4.16 -18.85
N HIS A 92 -4.65 -3.29 -18.64
CA HIS A 92 -3.25 -3.69 -18.57
C HIS A 92 -3.18 -4.79 -17.50
N ALA A 93 -2.84 -6.02 -17.91
CA ALA A 93 -2.93 -7.21 -17.05
C ALA A 93 -2.06 -7.13 -15.78
N ASP A 94 -1.17 -6.13 -15.73
CA ASP A 94 -0.18 -5.89 -14.69
C ASP A 94 -0.50 -4.69 -13.77
N GLU A 95 -1.57 -3.94 -14.01
CA GLU A 95 -1.96 -2.83 -13.14
C GLU A 95 -2.66 -3.34 -11.86
N GLY A 96 -1.96 -3.26 -10.73
CA GLY A 96 -2.57 -3.39 -9.38
C GLY A 96 -2.83 -4.81 -8.87
N ARG A 97 -2.31 -5.86 -9.53
CA ARG A 97 -2.42 -7.22 -9.00
C ARG A 97 -1.41 -7.43 -7.86
N TRP A 98 -1.92 -7.65 -6.65
CA TRP A 98 -1.15 -8.18 -5.52
C TRP A 98 -0.40 -9.42 -6.01
N SER A 99 0.92 -9.27 -6.18
CA SER A 99 1.77 -10.32 -6.71
C SER A 99 2.11 -11.29 -5.58
N TRP A 100 2.15 -12.59 -5.87
CA TRP A 100 2.71 -13.58 -4.95
C TRP A 100 4.15 -13.23 -4.50
N LYS A 101 4.86 -12.41 -5.30
CA LYS A 101 6.16 -11.82 -4.95
C LYS A 101 6.10 -10.88 -3.74
N SER A 102 4.99 -10.17 -3.53
CA SER A 102 4.77 -9.34 -2.33
C SER A 102 4.62 -10.19 -1.07
N ALA A 103 4.00 -11.37 -1.19
CA ALA A 103 3.95 -12.34 -0.09
C ALA A 103 5.34 -12.93 0.23
N LEU A 104 6.19 -13.13 -0.79
CA LEU A 104 7.58 -13.52 -0.56
C LEU A 104 8.38 -12.45 0.20
N ALA A 105 8.14 -11.16 -0.07
CA ALA A 105 8.78 -10.09 0.69
C ALA A 105 8.40 -10.15 2.17
N PHE A 106 7.13 -10.40 2.47
CA PHE A 106 6.67 -10.64 3.85
C PHE A 106 7.33 -11.87 4.48
N LEU A 107 7.43 -12.98 3.73
CA LEU A 107 8.08 -14.20 4.19
C LEU A 107 9.58 -13.97 4.47
N ALA A 108 10.26 -13.22 3.61
CA ALA A 108 11.66 -12.86 3.78
C ALA A 108 11.86 -11.98 5.03
N VAL A 109 11.01 -10.97 5.24
CA VAL A 109 11.03 -10.13 6.44
C VAL A 109 10.78 -10.97 7.69
N TYR A 110 9.77 -11.84 7.68
CA TYR A 110 9.50 -12.76 8.79
C TYR A 110 10.69 -13.68 9.07
N THR A 111 11.33 -14.21 8.03
CA THR A 111 12.51 -15.07 8.16
C THR A 111 13.69 -14.32 8.78
N VAL A 112 13.94 -13.08 8.37
CA VAL A 112 15.00 -12.23 8.96
C VAL A 112 14.70 -11.95 10.43
N VAL A 113 13.46 -11.61 10.76
CA VAL A 113 13.03 -11.37 12.16
C VAL A 113 13.16 -12.65 12.99
N TYR A 114 12.75 -13.80 12.45
CA TYR A 114 12.83 -15.09 13.13
C TYR A 114 14.27 -15.54 13.36
N VAL A 115 15.17 -15.37 12.38
CA VAL A 115 16.60 -15.66 12.55
C VAL A 115 17.21 -14.69 13.56
N GLY A 116 16.87 -13.40 13.50
CA GLY A 116 17.28 -12.41 14.50
C GLY A 116 16.82 -12.79 15.91
N MET A 117 15.60 -13.30 16.05
CA MET A 117 15.06 -13.82 17.31
C MET A 117 15.86 -15.02 17.82
N GLN A 118 16.20 -15.98 16.95
CA GLN A 118 17.00 -17.15 17.36
C GLN A 118 18.39 -16.75 17.86
N VAL A 119 19.03 -15.80 17.19
CA VAL A 119 20.31 -15.23 17.65
C VAL A 119 20.12 -14.49 18.98
N PHE A 120 19.05 -13.72 19.11
CA PHE A 120 18.77 -12.97 20.34
C PHE A 120 18.44 -13.88 21.53
N MET A 121 17.68 -14.95 21.30
CA MET A 121 17.37 -15.99 22.29
C MET A 121 18.62 -16.75 22.75
N HIS A 122 19.65 -16.87 21.90
CA HIS A 122 20.92 -17.45 22.32
C HIS A 122 21.59 -16.64 23.45
N TYR A 123 21.47 -15.31 23.43
CA TYR A 123 22.00 -14.43 24.47
C TYR A 123 21.01 -14.15 25.60
N PHE A 124 19.70 -14.21 25.32
CA PHE A 124 18.61 -13.94 26.25
C PHE A 124 17.53 -15.05 26.15
N PRO A 125 17.76 -16.22 26.76
CA PRO A 125 16.91 -17.40 26.60
C PRO A 125 15.48 -17.22 27.12
N ASP A 126 15.30 -16.37 28.14
CA ASP A 126 13.98 -16.05 28.70
C ASP A 126 13.28 -14.89 27.95
N GLY A 127 13.89 -14.39 26.87
CA GLY A 127 13.45 -13.19 26.15
C GLY A 127 13.78 -11.90 26.91
N ASN A 128 13.63 -10.76 26.24
CA ASN A 128 13.84 -9.45 26.85
C ASN A 128 12.66 -8.54 26.51
N ALA A 129 11.73 -8.40 27.45
CA ALA A 129 10.54 -7.58 27.27
C ALA A 129 10.88 -6.12 26.95
N THR A 130 11.92 -5.54 27.57
CA THR A 130 12.36 -4.17 27.31
C THR A 130 12.87 -4.01 25.88
N ALA A 131 13.71 -4.93 25.42
CA ALA A 131 14.19 -4.93 24.04
C ALA A 131 13.03 -5.15 23.05
N GLY A 132 12.10 -6.05 23.37
CA GLY A 132 10.90 -6.30 22.57
C GLY A 132 10.01 -5.07 22.43
N VAL A 133 9.79 -4.32 23.52
CA VAL A 133 9.03 -3.05 23.47
C VAL A 133 9.74 -2.03 22.58
N VAL A 134 11.05 -1.83 22.78
CA VAL A 134 11.82 -0.85 22.00
C VAL A 134 11.79 -1.20 20.51
N VAL A 135 12.09 -2.44 20.15
CA VAL A 135 12.08 -2.89 18.75
C VAL A 135 10.66 -2.83 18.18
N GLY A 136 9.65 -3.26 18.93
CA GLY A 136 8.25 -3.21 18.48
C GLY A 136 7.79 -1.79 18.14
N VAL A 137 8.11 -0.81 18.99
CA VAL A 137 7.79 0.61 18.73
C VAL A 137 8.53 1.13 17.49
N LEU A 138 9.83 0.84 17.36
CA LEU A 138 10.62 1.25 16.21
C LEU A 138 10.09 0.64 14.91
N THR A 139 9.75 -0.65 14.93
CA THR A 139 9.16 -1.36 13.78
C THR A 139 7.80 -0.77 13.41
N ALA A 140 6.94 -0.48 14.39
CA ALA A 140 5.63 0.12 14.13
C ALA A 140 5.75 1.51 13.49
N ALA A 141 6.63 2.36 14.02
CA ALA A 141 6.88 3.69 13.47
C ALA A 141 7.46 3.61 12.05
N ALA A 142 8.48 2.78 11.85
CA ALA A 142 9.12 2.59 10.56
C ALA A 142 8.14 2.06 9.50
N MET A 143 7.34 1.05 9.84
CA MET A 143 6.37 0.46 8.92
C MET A 143 5.26 1.44 8.57
N THR A 144 4.72 2.17 9.54
CA THR A 144 3.66 3.17 9.31
C THR A 144 4.16 4.27 8.38
N LEU A 145 5.36 4.81 8.63
CA LEU A 145 5.96 5.86 7.80
C LEU A 145 6.30 5.34 6.40
N PHE A 146 6.99 4.21 6.31
CA PHE A 146 7.40 3.64 5.03
C PHE A 146 6.18 3.32 4.17
N TYR A 147 5.17 2.65 4.74
CA TYR A 147 3.98 2.28 3.99
C TYR A 147 3.13 3.50 3.60
N GLY A 148 3.01 4.50 4.47
CA GLY A 148 2.35 5.76 4.13
C GLY A 148 3.06 6.55 3.03
N LEU A 149 4.40 6.54 3.02
CA LEU A 149 5.20 7.19 1.98
C LEU A 149 5.15 6.44 0.65
N THR A 150 5.19 5.10 0.67
CA THR A 150 5.05 4.30 -0.55
C THR A 150 3.64 4.37 -1.12
N TRP A 151 2.61 4.48 -0.28
CA TRP A 151 1.24 4.68 -0.74
C TRP A 151 1.13 5.87 -1.69
N ARG A 152 1.63 7.05 -1.29
CA ARG A 152 1.63 8.26 -2.12
C ARG A 152 2.40 8.15 -3.43
N ARG A 153 3.29 7.16 -3.55
CA ARG A 153 4.11 6.95 -4.74
C ARG A 153 3.46 6.00 -5.74
N PHE A 154 2.68 5.04 -5.24
CA PHE A 154 2.14 3.93 -6.05
C PHE A 154 0.62 3.97 -6.21
N HIS A 155 -0.07 4.83 -5.47
CA HIS A 155 -1.51 5.08 -5.53
C HIS A 155 -1.76 6.58 -5.63
#